data_AF-A0A562UFZ0-F1
#
_entry.id   AF-A0A562UFZ0-F1
#
_cell.length_a   1.000
_cell.length_b   1.000
_cell.length_c   1.000
_cell.angle_alpha   90.00
_cell.angle_beta   90.00
_cell.angle_gamma   90.00
#
_symmetry.space_group_name_H-M   'P 1'
#
loop_
_entity.id
_entity.type
_entity.pdbx_description
1 polymer ?
#
loop_
_entity_poly.entity_id
_entity_poly.type
_entity_poly.pdbx_seq_one_letter_code
_entity_poly.pdbx_strand_id
1 'polypeptide(L)'
;MKTLFTITFITSILFALTAKAQHDYVITAGDDSLTCEINVRLLGVPKYQAKGAKESKKIRPDEIKEYYIADQDALFKSVLDMSGAGFNENPRLFMPVLEKGKICLYQMIYSTPGTSVGVGLGPIAIGGGTSTIKYYVSKIDDWVSEVKTDGIFTSSSKLRIKNRAFLNMIEDNKEVYNKCLADNDFSFKAIRNLIHLYNTGTPYKDPPYVEPKEDSSNGFNPNQD
;
A
#
# COMPACT_ATOMS: atom_id res chain seq x y z
N MET A 1 -35.30 45.31 37.39
CA MET A 1 -34.36 44.29 37.91
C MET A 1 -34.60 42.98 37.15
N LYS A 2 -33.54 42.48 36.52
CA LYS A 2 -33.25 41.07 36.18
C LYS A 2 -34.11 40.37 35.11
N THR A 3 -33.54 40.37 33.91
CA THR A 3 -33.55 39.38 32.83
C THR A 3 -33.57 37.90 33.29
N LEU A 4 -34.42 37.07 32.67
CA LEU A 4 -34.31 35.60 32.63
C LEU A 4 -34.88 35.11 31.29
N PHE A 5 -34.02 34.99 30.27
CA PHE A 5 -33.34 33.75 29.82
C PHE A 5 -34.18 32.92 28.86
N THR A 6 -34.28 33.43 27.64
CA THR A 6 -34.69 32.70 26.42
C THR A 6 -33.47 31.94 25.89
N ILE A 7 -33.28 30.66 26.23
CA ILE A 7 -32.35 29.78 25.48
C ILE A 7 -32.94 28.38 25.41
N THR A 8 -33.74 28.13 24.39
CA THR A 8 -34.08 26.77 23.95
C THR A 8 -34.06 26.78 22.43
N PHE A 9 -32.86 26.75 21.85
CA PHE A 9 -32.65 26.39 20.45
C PHE A 9 -31.16 26.08 20.25
N ILE A 10 -30.84 25.16 19.33
CA ILE A 10 -29.51 24.59 19.02
C ILE A 10 -29.23 23.26 19.74
N THR A 11 -30.13 22.29 19.55
CA THR A 11 -29.80 20.85 19.61
C THR A 11 -29.94 20.25 18.22
N SER A 12 -29.31 20.88 17.23
CA SER A 12 -29.26 20.34 15.87
C SER A 12 -28.02 20.90 15.20
N ILE A 13 -27.07 20.01 14.92
CA ILE A 13 -25.91 20.06 14.00
C ILE A 13 -24.84 19.22 14.69
N LEU A 14 -24.92 17.90 14.48
CA LEU A 14 -23.77 16.98 14.50
C LEU A 14 -24.20 15.67 13.81
N PHE A 15 -24.95 15.79 12.71
CA PHE A 15 -24.87 14.77 11.67
C PHE A 15 -23.51 15.01 11.00
N ALA A 16 -22.46 14.45 11.58
CA ALA A 16 -21.22 14.21 10.85
C ALA A 16 -21.59 13.27 9.72
N LEU A 17 -21.92 13.84 8.57
CA LEU A 17 -22.01 13.13 7.31
C LEU A 17 -20.66 12.45 7.15
N THR A 18 -20.61 11.14 7.39
CA THR A 18 -19.54 10.29 6.91
C THR A 18 -19.66 10.28 5.40
N ALA A 19 -19.20 11.36 4.76
CA ALA A 19 -19.15 11.49 3.31
C ALA A 19 -18.06 10.55 2.79
N LYS A 20 -18.38 9.25 2.78
CA LYS A 20 -17.64 8.24 2.03
C LYS A 20 -18.10 8.31 0.58
N ALA A 21 -17.72 9.39 -0.08
CA ALA A 21 -17.72 9.51 -1.53
C ALA A 21 -16.33 10.03 -1.93
N GLN A 22 -15.29 9.30 -1.49
CA GLN A 22 -14.01 9.44 -2.17
C GLN A 22 -14.19 8.76 -3.52
N HIS A 23 -13.98 9.50 -4.59
CA HIS A 23 -14.01 8.96 -5.95
C HIS A 23 -12.60 8.49 -6.32
N ASP A 24 -12.51 7.58 -7.28
CA ASP A 24 -11.19 7.24 -7.84
C ASP A 24 -10.55 8.51 -8.42
N TYR A 25 -9.23 8.57 -8.29
CA TYR A 25 -8.48 9.66 -8.87
C TYR A 25 -7.11 9.20 -9.34
N VAL A 26 -6.54 9.97 -10.27
CA VAL A 26 -5.13 9.91 -10.63
C VAL A 26 -4.48 11.27 -10.39
N ILE A 27 -3.21 11.26 -10.01
CA ILE A 27 -2.34 12.43 -10.01
C ILE A 27 -1.33 12.26 -11.14
N THR A 28 -1.30 13.19 -12.09
CA THR A 28 -0.39 13.14 -13.25
C THR A 28 1.04 13.45 -12.82
N ALA A 29 2.01 13.18 -13.70
CA ALA A 29 3.39 13.62 -13.52
C ALA A 29 3.53 15.16 -13.34
N GLY A 30 2.58 15.93 -13.88
CA GLY A 30 2.48 17.38 -13.72
C GLY A 30 1.79 17.86 -12.44
N ASP A 31 1.49 16.96 -11.50
CA ASP A 31 0.77 17.25 -10.25
C ASP A 31 -0.71 17.67 -10.43
N ASP A 32 -1.29 17.41 -11.61
CA ASP A 32 -2.73 17.59 -11.83
C ASP A 32 -3.51 16.46 -11.17
N SER A 33 -4.58 16.81 -10.45
CA SER A 33 -5.53 15.85 -9.91
C SER A 33 -6.73 15.68 -10.84
N LEU A 34 -7.02 14.43 -11.22
CA LEU A 34 -8.13 14.08 -12.10
C LEU A 34 -9.03 13.04 -11.43
N THR A 35 -10.29 13.41 -11.19
CA THR A 35 -11.32 12.44 -10.80
C THR A 35 -11.71 11.57 -11.99
N CYS A 36 -11.76 10.26 -11.79
CA CYS A 36 -11.98 9.28 -12.86
C CYS A 36 -12.69 8.01 -12.35
N GLU A 37 -12.91 7.06 -13.25
CA GLU A 37 -13.20 5.67 -12.92
C GLU A 37 -11.97 4.83 -13.24
N ILE A 38 -11.53 3.98 -12.29
CA ILE A 38 -10.38 3.09 -12.48
C ILE A 38 -10.86 1.65 -12.65
N ASN A 39 -10.44 1.00 -13.73
CA ASN A 39 -10.71 -0.40 -14.01
C ASN A 39 -9.42 -1.22 -13.80
N VAL A 40 -9.40 -2.00 -12.72
CA VAL A 40 -8.38 -3.02 -12.46
C VAL A 40 -8.87 -4.37 -12.99
N ARG A 41 -8.21 -4.88 -14.03
CA ARG A 41 -8.48 -6.25 -14.53
C ARG A 41 -7.58 -7.23 -13.77
N LEU A 42 -8.09 -8.45 -13.54
CA LEU A 42 -7.33 -9.54 -12.91
C LEU A 42 -5.98 -9.80 -13.60
N LEU A 43 -5.91 -9.56 -14.91
CA LEU A 43 -4.68 -9.57 -15.71
C LEU A 43 -4.60 -8.31 -16.57
N GLY A 44 -3.55 -7.51 -16.37
CA GLY A 44 -3.22 -6.37 -17.22
C GLY A 44 -2.93 -5.08 -16.48
N VAL A 45 -2.51 -4.06 -17.24
CA VAL A 45 -2.23 -2.71 -16.71
C VAL A 45 -3.55 -2.01 -16.38
N PRO A 46 -3.71 -1.43 -15.17
CA PRO A 46 -4.87 -0.63 -14.80
C PRO A 46 -5.16 0.48 -15.82
N LYS A 47 -6.43 0.81 -16.00
CA LYS A 47 -6.85 1.92 -16.87
C LYS A 47 -7.74 2.88 -16.11
N TYR A 48 -7.69 4.16 -16.49
CA TYR A 48 -8.57 5.20 -15.95
C TYR A 48 -9.37 5.88 -17.06
N GLN A 49 -10.58 6.33 -16.74
CA GLN A 49 -11.43 7.12 -17.63
C GLN A 49 -11.87 8.40 -16.91
N ALA A 50 -11.39 9.54 -17.39
CA ALA A 50 -11.78 10.84 -16.84
C ALA A 50 -13.27 11.12 -17.09
N LYS A 51 -13.91 11.87 -16.20
CA LYS A 51 -15.32 12.22 -16.31
C LYS A 51 -15.62 12.91 -17.66
N GLY A 52 -16.55 12.34 -18.43
CA GLY A 52 -16.94 12.84 -19.75
C GLY A 52 -16.04 12.42 -20.91
N ALA A 53 -14.91 11.74 -20.65
CA ALA A 53 -14.11 11.14 -21.71
C ALA A 53 -14.78 9.87 -22.24
N LYS A 54 -14.68 9.63 -23.56
CA LYS A 54 -15.21 8.41 -24.19
C LYS A 54 -14.24 7.22 -24.12
N GLU A 55 -12.95 7.48 -23.94
CA GLU A 55 -11.90 6.48 -24.00
C GLU A 55 -11.16 6.36 -22.67
N SER A 56 -10.80 5.12 -22.31
CA SER A 56 -9.96 4.84 -21.15
C SER A 56 -8.47 4.87 -21.52
N LYS A 57 -7.65 5.47 -20.66
CA LYS A 57 -6.19 5.53 -20.79
C LYS A 57 -5.53 4.53 -19.86
N LYS A 58 -4.37 3.98 -20.26
CA LYS A 58 -3.57 3.12 -19.36
C LYS A 58 -2.94 3.98 -18.27
N ILE A 59 -2.89 3.47 -17.05
CA ILE A 59 -2.11 4.08 -15.97
C ILE A 59 -0.66 3.62 -16.14
N ARG A 60 0.22 4.53 -16.55
CA ARG A 60 1.65 4.25 -16.73
C ARG A 60 2.51 4.98 -15.69
N PRO A 61 3.55 4.35 -15.13
CA PRO A 61 4.39 4.95 -14.08
C PRO A 61 5.16 6.22 -14.47
N ASP A 62 5.36 6.46 -15.78
CA ASP A 62 5.98 7.65 -16.36
C ASP A 62 5.00 8.82 -16.54
N GLU A 63 3.70 8.53 -16.63
CA GLU A 63 2.64 9.54 -16.86
C GLU A 63 1.87 9.88 -15.58
N ILE A 64 1.74 8.91 -14.66
CA ILE A 64 0.92 9.01 -13.44
C ILE A 64 1.81 8.81 -12.21
N LYS A 65 1.77 9.78 -11.29
CA LYS A 65 2.52 9.78 -10.02
C LYS A 65 1.84 8.90 -8.97
N GLU A 66 0.54 9.06 -8.79
CA GLU A 66 -0.25 8.22 -7.88
C GLU A 66 -1.66 8.02 -8.43
N TYR A 67 -2.31 6.95 -7.99
CA TYR A 67 -3.73 6.76 -8.22
C TYR A 67 -4.36 6.09 -7.01
N TYR A 68 -5.63 6.37 -6.80
CA TYR A 68 -6.42 5.86 -5.69
C TYR A 68 -7.67 5.17 -6.21
N ILE A 69 -7.91 3.97 -5.72
CA ILE A 69 -9.11 3.19 -6.02
C ILE A 69 -9.98 3.19 -4.77
N ALA A 70 -11.12 3.87 -4.85
CA ALA A 70 -11.95 4.17 -3.69
C ALA A 70 -12.70 2.96 -3.15
N ASP A 71 -13.07 2.02 -4.02
CA ASP A 71 -13.77 0.78 -3.63
C ASP A 71 -12.90 -0.13 -2.75
N GLN A 72 -11.58 -0.08 -2.95
CA GLN A 72 -10.57 -0.87 -2.27
C GLN A 72 -9.86 -0.10 -1.16
N ASP A 73 -10.13 1.20 -0.99
CA ASP A 73 -9.37 2.10 -0.11
C ASP A 73 -7.85 1.96 -0.35
N ALA A 74 -7.46 1.89 -1.62
CA ALA A 74 -6.12 1.51 -2.04
C ALA A 74 -5.43 2.64 -2.80
N LEU A 75 -4.36 3.16 -2.21
CA LEU A 75 -3.48 4.14 -2.83
C LEU A 75 -2.26 3.43 -3.45
N PHE A 76 -1.92 3.80 -4.67
CA PHE A 76 -0.73 3.33 -5.37
C PHE A 76 0.12 4.51 -5.80
N LYS A 77 1.45 4.40 -5.66
CA LYS A 77 2.39 5.44 -6.09
C LYS A 77 3.45 4.88 -7.02
N SER A 78 3.79 5.65 -8.05
CA SER A 78 4.91 5.39 -8.96
C SER A 78 6.21 5.63 -8.22
N VAL A 79 7.06 4.62 -8.16
CA VAL A 79 8.34 4.64 -7.44
C VAL A 79 9.45 4.01 -8.28
N LEU A 80 10.68 4.45 -8.03
CA LEU A 80 11.91 3.91 -8.60
C LEU A 80 12.52 2.89 -7.66
N ASP A 81 12.54 1.62 -8.06
CA ASP A 81 13.19 0.53 -7.31
C ASP A 81 14.67 0.42 -7.70
N MET A 82 15.56 0.80 -6.78
CA MET A 82 17.02 0.71 -6.97
C MET A 82 17.62 -0.63 -6.58
N SER A 83 16.82 -1.55 -6.05
CA SER A 83 17.33 -2.86 -5.61
C SER A 83 17.73 -3.77 -6.79
N GLY A 84 17.27 -3.46 -8.00
CA GLY A 84 17.59 -4.16 -9.25
C GLY A 84 18.83 -3.60 -9.95
N ALA A 85 20.01 -3.72 -9.34
CA ALA A 85 21.29 -3.33 -9.94
C ALA A 85 21.75 -4.28 -11.08
N GLY A 86 20.89 -4.49 -12.07
CA GLY A 86 21.18 -5.16 -13.34
C GLY A 86 21.05 -4.18 -14.51
N PHE A 87 21.87 -4.37 -15.54
CA PHE A 87 22.15 -3.45 -16.66
C PHE A 87 20.97 -2.99 -17.54
N ASN A 88 19.71 -3.24 -17.19
CA ASN A 88 18.55 -2.77 -17.94
C ASN A 88 17.59 -2.02 -17.01
N GLU A 89 17.62 -0.69 -17.14
CA GLU A 89 16.59 0.30 -16.82
C GLU A 89 15.75 0.04 -15.56
N ASN A 90 16.10 0.71 -14.45
CA ASN A 90 15.28 0.79 -13.22
C ASN A 90 13.84 1.20 -13.57
N PRO A 91 12.88 0.27 -13.68
CA PRO A 91 11.56 0.64 -14.14
C PRO A 91 10.86 1.36 -13.01
N ARG A 92 10.21 2.49 -13.33
CA ARG A 92 9.19 3.02 -12.43
C ARG A 92 8.08 1.98 -12.32
N LEU A 93 7.66 1.66 -11.11
CA LEU A 93 6.61 0.70 -10.83
C LEU A 93 5.57 1.34 -9.91
N PHE A 94 4.31 0.94 -10.04
CA PHE A 94 3.30 1.29 -9.03
C PHE A 94 3.39 0.35 -7.85
N MET A 95 3.59 0.90 -6.66
CA MET A 95 3.55 0.15 -5.41
C MET A 95 2.35 0.58 -4.55
N PRO A 96 1.60 -0.37 -3.97
CA PRO A 96 0.61 -0.08 -2.93
C PRO A 96 1.23 0.67 -1.75
N VAL A 97 0.57 1.72 -1.31
CA VAL A 97 0.98 2.56 -0.17
C VAL A 97 0.26 2.07 1.09
N LEU A 98 1.03 1.48 2.01
CA LEU A 98 0.50 1.05 3.32
C LEU A 98 0.45 2.19 4.33
N GLU A 99 1.32 3.18 4.15
CA GLU A 99 1.35 4.38 4.97
C GLU A 99 1.93 5.55 4.18
N LYS A 100 1.25 6.71 4.22
CA LYS A 100 1.65 7.95 3.55
C LYS A 100 2.03 9.00 4.59
N GLY A 101 3.16 9.66 4.40
CA GLY A 101 3.63 10.73 5.28
C GLY A 101 5.01 11.23 4.88
N LYS A 102 5.76 11.74 5.85
CA LYS A 102 7.18 12.10 5.66
C LYS A 102 8.03 10.88 5.30
N ILE A 103 7.64 9.68 5.75
CA ILE A 103 8.14 8.41 5.26
C ILE A 103 6.93 7.64 4.74
N CYS A 104 6.97 7.24 3.48
CA CYS A 104 5.99 6.35 2.89
C CYS A 104 6.44 4.90 3.06
N LEU A 105 5.51 4.01 3.40
CA LEU A 105 5.72 2.56 3.48
C LEU A 105 4.94 1.87 2.36
N TYR A 106 5.60 0.96 1.66
CA TYR A 106 5.04 0.22 0.53
C TYR A 106 5.17 -1.29 0.75
N GLN A 107 4.35 -2.06 0.05
CA GLN A 107 4.40 -3.53 0.04
C GLN A 107 4.28 -4.06 -1.39
N MET A 108 5.14 -5.01 -1.73
CA MET A 108 5.09 -5.76 -2.99
C MET A 108 5.05 -7.25 -2.70
N ILE A 109 4.15 -7.95 -3.38
CA ILE A 109 4.00 -9.40 -3.31
C ILE A 109 4.53 -9.99 -4.62
N TYR A 110 5.57 -10.81 -4.53
CA TYR A 110 6.15 -11.54 -5.65
C TYR A 110 5.72 -13.00 -5.56
N SER A 111 4.90 -13.45 -6.50
CA SER A 111 4.46 -14.84 -6.59
C SER A 111 5.26 -15.56 -7.66
N THR A 112 5.98 -16.62 -7.29
CA THR A 112 6.62 -17.52 -8.24
C THR A 112 5.69 -18.71 -8.47
N PRO A 113 5.12 -18.88 -9.68
CA PRO A 113 4.32 -20.05 -9.98
C PRO A 113 5.17 -21.30 -9.84
N GLY A 114 4.63 -22.34 -9.20
CA GLY A 114 5.32 -23.62 -9.03
C GLY A 114 5.59 -24.26 -10.38
N THR A 115 6.85 -24.63 -10.65
CA THR A 115 7.21 -25.39 -11.85
C THR A 115 6.77 -26.83 -11.67
N SER A 116 5.85 -27.31 -12.50
CA SER A 116 5.58 -28.74 -12.63
C SER A 116 6.78 -29.40 -13.30
N VAL A 117 7.63 -30.11 -12.55
CA VAL A 117 8.76 -30.85 -13.12
C VAL A 117 8.25 -32.22 -13.57
N GLY A 118 8.13 -32.43 -14.88
CA GLY A 118 7.76 -33.71 -15.47
C GLY A 118 8.91 -34.71 -15.40
N VAL A 119 9.05 -35.42 -14.27
CA VAL A 119 9.95 -36.58 -14.17
C VAL A 119 9.19 -37.86 -14.52
N GLY A 120 9.18 -38.20 -15.81
CA GLY A 120 9.22 -39.57 -16.36
C GLY A 120 8.16 -40.64 -16.00
N LEU A 121 7.34 -40.48 -14.97
CA LEU A 121 6.32 -41.45 -14.54
C LEU A 121 5.12 -40.69 -13.94
N GLY A 122 4.32 -40.09 -14.82
CA GLY A 122 3.08 -39.37 -14.46
C GLY A 122 3.30 -37.98 -13.84
N PRO A 123 2.29 -37.10 -13.88
CA PRO A 123 2.37 -35.79 -13.23
C PRO A 123 2.25 -35.96 -11.71
N ILE A 124 3.39 -36.08 -11.02
CA ILE A 124 3.42 -35.83 -9.58
C ILE A 124 3.56 -34.32 -9.40
N ALA A 125 2.46 -33.64 -9.01
CA ALA A 125 2.46 -32.23 -8.69
C ALA A 125 3.19 -31.98 -7.36
N ILE A 126 4.52 -31.91 -7.39
CA ILE A 126 5.33 -31.40 -6.27
C ILE A 126 5.81 -30.00 -6.64
N GLY A 127 5.09 -28.99 -6.21
CA GLY A 127 5.51 -27.61 -6.42
C GLY A 127 4.48 -26.60 -5.92
N GLY A 128 4.43 -26.38 -4.60
CA GLY A 128 3.70 -25.26 -4.04
C GLY A 128 4.32 -23.94 -4.54
N GLY A 129 3.52 -23.05 -5.13
CA GLY A 129 3.97 -21.71 -5.45
C GLY A 129 4.48 -21.01 -4.19
N THR A 130 5.60 -20.29 -4.30
CA THR A 130 6.11 -19.49 -3.18
C THR A 130 5.77 -18.04 -3.41
N SER A 131 5.31 -17.36 -2.37
CA SER A 131 5.15 -15.91 -2.36
C SER A 131 6.24 -15.30 -1.49
N THR A 132 6.84 -14.21 -1.97
CA THR A 132 7.78 -13.39 -1.22
C THR A 132 7.17 -12.01 -1.07
N ILE A 133 7.03 -11.54 0.17
CA ILE A 133 6.56 -10.18 0.43
C ILE A 133 7.77 -9.31 0.70
N LYS A 134 7.90 -8.19 0.00
CA LYS A 134 8.92 -7.18 0.25
C LYS A 134 8.28 -5.89 0.71
N TYR A 135 8.92 -5.23 1.66
CA TYR A 135 8.51 -3.93 2.16
C TYR A 135 9.58 -2.91 1.82
N TYR A 136 9.12 -1.75 1.42
CA TYR A 136 9.95 -0.67 0.95
C TYR A 136 9.57 0.63 1.63
N VAL A 137 10.52 1.56 1.75
CA VAL A 137 10.28 2.90 2.29
C VAL A 137 10.85 3.98 1.38
N SER A 138 10.24 5.17 1.40
CA SER A 138 10.78 6.39 0.80
C SER A 138 10.50 7.62 1.69
N LYS A 139 11.37 8.63 1.68
CA LYS A 139 11.25 9.81 2.56
C LYS A 139 10.98 11.13 1.83
N ILE A 140 11.69 11.41 0.74
CA ILE A 140 11.58 12.69 0.03
C ILE A 140 11.40 12.44 -1.46
N ASP A 141 12.11 11.47 -2.01
CA ASP A 141 12.06 11.18 -3.43
C ASP A 141 11.17 9.96 -3.75
N ASP A 142 10.90 9.75 -5.04
CA ASP A 142 10.22 8.54 -5.55
C ASP A 142 11.08 7.27 -5.41
N TRP A 143 12.26 7.37 -4.82
CA TRP A 143 13.23 6.30 -4.71
C TRP A 143 12.89 5.46 -3.48
N VAL A 144 12.74 4.16 -3.70
CA VAL A 144 12.42 3.23 -2.62
C VAL A 144 13.63 2.40 -2.22
N SER A 145 13.79 2.22 -0.91
CA SER A 145 14.76 1.31 -0.31
C SER A 145 14.05 0.14 0.34
N GLU A 146 14.51 -1.07 0.06
CA GLU A 146 13.95 -2.27 0.68
C GLU A 146 14.36 -2.34 2.15
N VAL A 147 13.38 -2.47 3.05
CA VAL A 147 13.61 -2.54 4.51
C VAL A 147 13.42 -3.94 5.06
N LYS A 148 12.56 -4.75 4.42
CA LYS A 148 12.25 -6.09 4.89
C LYS A 148 11.80 -6.99 3.75
N THR A 149 12.10 -8.28 3.89
CA THR A 149 11.60 -9.35 3.03
C THR A 149 11.07 -10.46 3.93
N ASP A 150 9.85 -10.92 3.68
CA ASP A 150 9.31 -12.16 4.23
C ASP A 150 9.48 -13.25 3.17
N GLY A 151 10.46 -14.12 3.37
CA GLY A 151 10.79 -15.22 2.47
C GLY A 151 11.80 -16.20 3.09
N ILE A 152 11.72 -17.46 2.66
CA ILE A 152 12.43 -18.61 3.25
C ILE A 152 13.97 -18.47 3.18
N PHE A 153 14.51 -17.65 2.27
CA PHE A 153 15.96 -17.53 2.02
C PHE A 153 16.57 -16.17 2.41
N THR A 154 15.97 -15.46 3.36
CA THR A 154 16.50 -14.17 3.81
C THR A 154 17.62 -14.36 4.83
N SER A 155 18.87 -14.06 4.43
CA SER A 155 20.01 -14.15 5.35
C SER A 155 19.99 -13.00 6.38
N SER A 156 20.40 -13.30 7.60
CA SER A 156 20.51 -12.31 8.69
C SER A 156 21.43 -11.13 8.34
N SER A 157 22.47 -11.35 7.52
CA SER A 157 23.37 -10.30 7.03
C SER A 157 22.66 -9.28 6.13
N LYS A 158 21.80 -9.73 5.21
CA LYS A 158 21.03 -8.84 4.33
C LYS A 158 20.01 -8.05 5.12
N LEU A 159 19.35 -8.70 6.09
CA LEU A 159 18.42 -8.02 6.99
C LEU A 159 19.13 -6.90 7.79
N ARG A 160 20.33 -7.16 8.31
CA ARG A 160 21.12 -6.13 9.02
C ARG A 160 21.47 -4.92 8.16
N ILE A 161 21.82 -5.12 6.89
CA ILE A 161 22.12 -4.02 5.96
C ILE A 161 20.87 -3.17 5.71
N LYS A 162 19.72 -3.82 5.45
CA LYS A 162 18.43 -3.15 5.25
C LYS A 162 18.02 -2.35 6.48
N ASN A 163 18.19 -2.93 7.67
CA ASN A 163 17.92 -2.25 8.94
C ASN A 163 18.80 -1.01 9.13
N ARG A 164 20.07 -1.04 8.69
CA ARG A 164 20.95 0.14 8.73
C ARG A 164 20.44 1.26 7.81
N ALA A 165 20.02 0.94 6.59
CA ALA A 165 19.45 1.93 5.67
C ALA A 165 18.19 2.58 6.27
N PHE A 166 17.33 1.79 6.90
CA PHE A 166 16.16 2.30 7.62
C PHE A 166 16.54 3.19 8.81
N LEU A 167 17.48 2.77 9.65
CA LEU A 167 17.96 3.55 10.80
C LEU A 167 18.50 4.92 10.38
N ASN A 168 19.27 4.99 9.29
CA ASN A 168 19.76 6.25 8.74
C ASN A 168 18.61 7.17 8.29
N MET A 169 17.50 6.60 7.79
CA MET A 169 16.35 7.36 7.33
C MET A 169 15.59 8.06 8.46
N ILE A 170 15.59 7.48 9.67
CA ILE A 170 14.87 8.01 10.84
C ILE A 170 15.78 8.74 11.84
N GLU A 171 17.08 8.88 11.56
CA GLU A 171 18.08 9.43 12.49
C GLU A 171 17.83 10.90 12.89
N ASP A 172 17.14 11.66 12.05
CA ASP A 172 16.75 13.05 12.32
C ASP A 172 15.63 13.17 13.35
N ASN A 173 14.87 12.10 13.61
CA ASN A 173 13.94 12.01 14.73
C ASN A 173 14.54 11.16 15.85
N LYS A 174 15.25 11.82 16.77
CA LYS A 174 15.98 11.15 17.86
C LYS A 174 15.08 10.29 18.76
N GLU A 175 13.83 10.67 18.97
CA GLU A 175 12.89 9.89 19.78
C GLU A 175 12.58 8.54 19.11
N VAL A 176 12.17 8.57 17.83
CA VAL A 176 11.86 7.35 17.06
C VAL A 176 13.11 6.49 16.88
N TYR A 177 14.25 7.12 16.60
CA TYR A 177 15.53 6.44 16.44
C TYR A 177 15.95 5.69 17.72
N ASN A 178 15.92 6.38 18.87
CA ASN A 178 16.26 5.76 20.16
C ASN A 178 15.30 4.63 20.53
N LYS A 179 14.00 4.81 20.24
CA LYS A 179 13.01 3.75 20.43
C LYS A 179 13.32 2.51 19.59
N CYS A 180 13.66 2.70 18.31
CA CYS A 180 14.05 1.61 17.42
C CYS A 180 15.27 0.84 17.94
N LEU A 181 16.29 1.57 18.43
CA LEU A 181 17.48 0.94 19.03
C LEU A 181 17.18 0.19 20.33
N ALA A 182 16.29 0.73 21.17
CA ALA A 182 15.91 0.11 22.44
C ALA A 182 15.07 -1.17 22.23
N ASP A 183 14.10 -1.13 21.32
CA ASP A 183 13.22 -2.26 21.04
C ASP A 183 13.97 -3.37 20.28
N ASN A 184 14.93 -3.00 19.41
CA ASN A 184 15.71 -3.90 18.55
C ASN A 184 14.84 -4.92 17.77
N ASP A 185 13.59 -4.55 17.49
CA ASP A 185 12.63 -5.34 16.71
C ASP A 185 12.47 -4.74 15.31
N PHE A 186 12.66 -5.60 14.31
CA PHE A 186 12.51 -5.28 12.88
C PHE A 186 11.42 -6.13 12.23
N SER A 187 10.45 -6.60 13.02
CA SER A 187 9.19 -7.12 12.52
C SER A 187 8.47 -6.07 11.67
N PHE A 188 7.61 -6.53 10.75
CA PHE A 188 6.82 -5.60 9.92
C PHE A 188 5.99 -4.65 10.79
N LYS A 189 5.38 -5.19 11.85
CA LYS A 189 4.58 -4.42 12.81
C LYS A 189 5.43 -3.35 13.50
N ALA A 190 6.64 -3.68 13.95
CA ALA A 190 7.56 -2.72 14.55
C ALA A 190 7.96 -1.61 13.56
N ILE A 191 8.35 -1.97 12.34
CA ILE A 191 8.72 -1.00 11.29
C ILE A 191 7.56 -0.06 10.99
N ARG A 192 6.34 -0.60 10.76
CA ARG A 192 5.15 0.22 10.50
C ARG A 192 4.84 1.16 11.66
N ASN A 193 4.89 0.66 12.89
CA ASN A 193 4.65 1.48 14.08
C ASN A 193 5.67 2.63 14.22
N LEU A 194 6.96 2.37 13.94
CA LEU A 194 8.00 3.40 13.97
C LEU A 194 7.79 4.45 12.87
N ILE A 195 7.42 4.03 11.66
CA ILE A 195 7.08 4.95 10.56
C ILE A 195 5.86 5.81 10.93
N HIS A 196 4.84 5.21 11.54
CA HIS A 196 3.67 5.94 12.00
C HIS A 196 3.96 6.97 13.08
N LEU A 197 4.76 6.56 14.07
CA LEU A 197 5.23 7.47 15.10
C LEU A 197 6.05 8.61 14.50
N TYR A 198 6.89 8.33 13.50
CA TYR A 198 7.66 9.33 12.78
C TYR A 198 6.77 10.32 12.02
N ASN A 199 5.73 9.81 11.34
CA ASN A 199 4.83 10.60 10.50
C ASN A 199 3.85 11.45 11.30
N THR A 200 3.32 10.92 12.40
CA THR A 200 2.17 11.49 13.13
C THR A 200 2.50 11.99 14.53
N GLY A 201 3.62 11.55 15.12
CA GLY A 201 3.93 11.78 16.54
C GLY A 201 3.14 10.87 17.49
N THR A 202 2.37 9.90 16.99
CA THR A 202 1.63 8.94 17.82
C THR A 202 1.88 7.49 17.39
N PRO A 203 1.82 6.50 18.32
CA PRO A 203 1.96 5.10 17.96
C PRO A 203 0.84 4.61 17.04
N TYR A 204 1.16 3.68 16.14
CA TYR A 204 0.18 3.03 15.27
C TYR A 204 -0.82 2.23 16.11
N LYS A 205 -2.10 2.51 15.88
CA LYS A 205 -3.20 1.70 16.41
C LYS A 205 -3.67 0.82 15.27
N ASP A 206 -3.51 -0.50 15.42
CA ASP A 206 -4.08 -1.45 14.47
C ASP A 206 -5.57 -1.11 14.31
N PRO A 207 -6.06 -0.88 13.07
CA PRO A 207 -7.48 -0.73 12.87
C PRO A 207 -8.17 -1.99 13.44
N PRO A 208 -9.36 -1.85 14.05
CA PRO A 208 -10.09 -3.02 14.51
C PRO A 208 -10.21 -4.00 13.35
N TYR A 209 -9.93 -5.28 13.59
CA TYR A 209 -10.09 -6.31 12.58
C TYR A 209 -11.53 -6.25 12.07
N VAL A 210 -11.70 -5.85 10.82
CA VAL A 210 -12.99 -5.91 10.13
C VAL A 210 -13.00 -7.26 9.46
N GLU A 211 -13.83 -8.16 9.96
CA GLU A 211 -14.06 -9.45 9.34
C GLU A 211 -14.46 -9.22 7.87
N PRO A 212 -13.79 -9.85 6.90
CA PRO A 212 -14.14 -9.71 5.49
C PRO A 212 -15.62 -10.02 5.32
N LYS A 213 -16.40 -9.09 4.77
CA LYS A 213 -17.78 -9.38 4.41
C LYS A 213 -17.73 -10.52 3.40
N GLU A 214 -18.29 -11.67 3.74
CA GLU A 214 -18.47 -12.76 2.80
C GLU A 214 -19.25 -12.22 1.61
N ASP A 215 -18.56 -12.12 0.47
CA ASP A 215 -19.18 -11.69 -0.77
C ASP A 215 -20.11 -12.82 -1.24
N SER A 216 -21.37 -12.73 -0.84
CA SER A 216 -22.45 -13.67 -1.17
C SER A 216 -22.77 -13.76 -2.68
N SER A 217 -21.97 -13.13 -3.55
CA SER A 217 -22.19 -13.11 -5.01
C SER A 217 -21.70 -14.36 -5.77
N ASN A 218 -21.02 -15.31 -5.12
CA ASN A 218 -20.64 -16.59 -5.75
C ASN A 218 -21.66 -17.71 -5.49
N GLY A 219 -22.95 -17.42 -5.71
CA GLY A 219 -24.00 -18.42 -5.80
C GLY A 219 -23.88 -19.22 -7.12
N PHE A 220 -22.89 -20.11 -7.22
CA PHE A 220 -22.93 -21.18 -8.22
C PHE A 220 -24.11 -22.08 -7.88
N ASN A 221 -25.18 -22.02 -8.69
CA ASN A 221 -26.32 -22.93 -8.59
C ASN A 221 -26.06 -24.14 -9.51
N PRO A 222 -25.64 -25.31 -8.99
CA PRO A 222 -25.35 -26.48 -9.80
C PRO A 222 -26.59 -27.19 -10.36
N ASN A 223 -27.81 -26.69 -10.15
CA ASN A 223 -29.05 -27.37 -10.51
C ASN A 223 -29.84 -26.66 -11.63
N GLN A 224 -29.17 -26.05 -12.59
CA GLN A 224 -29.81 -25.64 -13.85
C GLN A 224 -29.37 -26.60 -14.97
N ASP A 225 -30.05 -27.75 -15.02
CA ASP A 225 -30.23 -28.59 -16.21
C ASP A 225 -31.73 -28.65 -16.53
#